data_AF-A0A095BBY2-F1
#
_entry.id   AF-A0A095BBY2-F1
#
_cell.length_a   1.000
_cell.length_b   1.000
_cell.length_c   1.000
_cell.angle_alpha   90.00
_cell.angle_beta   90.00
_cell.angle_gamma   90.00
#
_symmetry.space_group_name_H-M   'P 1'
#
loop_
_entity.id
_entity.type
_entity.pdbx_description
1 polymer ?
#
loop_
_entity_poly.entity_id
_entity_poly.type
_entity_poly.pdbx_seq_one_letter_code
_entity_poly.pdbx_strand_id
1 'polypeptide(L)'
;MTNVITISSQKFLDEEIVAEKIAAEDFTVFVSPSFEIDGEEYRLMLDGHHSFAAAKEAGVEPVIIEQDGTDNDTICLLNAGNIDDFLAVNRNDCDFYDISTGRDVW
;
A
#
# COMPACT_ATOMS: atom_id res chain seq x y z
N MET A 1 5.66 2.48 -20.30
CA MET A 1 5.10 2.71 -18.96
C MET A 1 5.58 1.55 -18.13
N THR A 2 6.52 1.79 -17.21
CA THR A 2 6.86 0.81 -16.19
C THR A 2 5.59 0.53 -15.39
N ASN A 3 5.26 -0.74 -15.19
CA ASN A 3 4.11 -1.13 -14.39
C ASN A 3 4.53 -0.95 -12.93
N VAL A 4 3.86 -0.07 -12.17
CA VAL A 4 4.20 0.16 -10.76
C VAL A 4 3.52 -0.92 -9.92
N ILE A 5 4.30 -1.77 -9.28
CA ILE A 5 3.80 -2.86 -8.43
C ILE A 5 3.43 -2.27 -7.07
N THR A 6 2.22 -2.55 -6.60
CA THR A 6 1.80 -2.11 -5.26
C THR A 6 2.10 -3.21 -4.26
N ILE A 7 2.88 -2.91 -3.23
CA ILE A 7 3.23 -3.84 -2.16
C ILE A 7 2.55 -3.43 -0.84
N SER A 8 2.41 -4.39 0.06
CA SER A 8 1.93 -4.19 1.43
C SER A 8 2.65 -5.12 2.39
N SER A 9 2.66 -4.77 3.67
CA SER A 9 3.17 -5.58 4.79
C SER A 9 2.06 -5.90 5.81
N GLN A 10 0.78 -5.71 5.44
CA GLN A 10 -0.37 -6.07 6.27
C GLN A 10 -1.20 -7.17 5.59
N LYS A 11 -1.39 -8.30 6.27
CA LYS A 11 -2.30 -9.39 5.85
C LYS A 11 -3.55 -9.47 6.70
N PHE A 12 -3.50 -9.01 7.95
CA PHE A 12 -4.65 -9.01 8.82
C PHE A 12 -5.71 -8.02 8.32
N LEU A 13 -6.92 -8.54 8.11
CA LEU A 13 -8.12 -7.80 7.75
C LEU A 13 -9.23 -8.17 8.71
N ASP A 14 -9.98 -7.16 9.13
CA ASP A 14 -11.16 -7.32 9.97
C ASP A 14 -12.39 -7.30 9.06
N GLU A 15 -13.12 -8.41 9.02
CA GLU A 15 -14.28 -8.57 8.14
C GLU A 15 -15.41 -7.58 8.47
N GLU A 16 -15.56 -7.16 9.74
CA GLU A 16 -16.56 -6.17 10.13
C GLU A 16 -16.22 -4.80 9.54
N ILE A 17 -14.95 -4.39 9.64
CA ILE A 17 -14.47 -3.12 9.05
C ILE A 17 -14.59 -3.16 7.52
N VAL A 18 -14.26 -4.29 6.87
CA VAL A 18 -14.42 -4.43 5.41
C VAL A 18 -15.89 -4.24 5.02
N ALA A 19 -16.83 -4.89 5.72
CA ALA A 19 -18.25 -4.74 5.46
C ALA A 19 -18.74 -3.29 5.66
N GLU A 20 -18.26 -2.60 6.70
CA GLU A 20 -18.54 -1.19 6.93
C GLU A 20 -18.04 -0.30 5.78
N LYS A 21 -16.82 -0.55 5.27
CA LYS A 21 -16.25 0.18 4.13
C LYS A 21 -17.03 -0.05 2.84
N ILE A 22 -17.46 -1.29 2.57
CA ILE A 22 -18.35 -1.60 1.43
C ILE A 22 -19.67 -0.83 1.55
N ALA A 23 -20.30 -0.85 2.73
CA ALA A 23 -21.57 -0.17 2.95
C ALA A 23 -21.46 1.36 2.83
N ALA A 24 -20.31 1.92 3.18
CA ALA A 24 -20.00 3.34 3.07
C ALA A 24 -19.49 3.76 1.68
N GLU A 25 -19.26 2.80 0.77
CA GLU A 25 -18.55 3.02 -0.51
C GLU A 25 -17.19 3.71 -0.33
N ASP A 26 -16.51 3.44 0.80
CA ASP A 26 -15.20 3.99 1.11
C ASP A 26 -14.09 3.04 0.63
N PHE A 27 -13.57 3.35 -0.55
CA PHE A 27 -12.55 2.56 -1.25
C PHE A 27 -11.21 3.31 -1.37
N THR A 28 -10.97 4.28 -0.50
CA THR A 28 -9.75 5.11 -0.55
C THR A 28 -8.55 4.35 0.00
N VAL A 29 -7.45 4.35 -0.75
CA VAL A 29 -6.17 3.77 -0.35
C VAL A 29 -5.07 4.82 -0.47
N PHE A 30 -4.19 4.88 0.52
CA PHE A 30 -3.07 5.82 0.56
C PHE A 30 -1.79 5.08 0.22
N VAL A 31 -1.02 5.62 -0.72
CA VAL A 31 0.21 5.00 -1.23
C VAL A 31 1.38 5.97 -1.16
N SER A 32 2.60 5.41 -1.11
CA SER A 32 3.81 6.20 -1.30
C SER A 32 4.00 6.61 -2.77
N PRO A 33 4.89 7.59 -3.04
CA PRO A 33 5.51 7.73 -4.35
C PRO A 33 6.20 6.43 -4.78
N SER A 34 6.41 6.25 -6.08
CA SER A 34 7.13 5.07 -6.57
C SER A 34 8.62 5.12 -6.27
N PHE A 35 9.23 3.94 -6.17
CA PHE A 35 10.66 3.73 -5.94
C PHE A 35 11.13 2.45 -6.61
N GLU A 36 12.43 2.38 -6.92
CA GLU A 36 13.02 1.23 -7.62
C GLU A 36 13.67 0.26 -6.63
N ILE A 37 13.37 -1.04 -6.78
CA ILE A 37 14.13 -2.15 -6.18
C ILE A 37 14.55 -3.08 -7.31
N ASP A 38 15.84 -3.34 -7.45
CA ASP A 38 16.41 -4.27 -8.44
C ASP A 38 15.93 -4.06 -9.89
N GLY A 39 15.68 -2.81 -10.30
CA GLY A 39 15.22 -2.45 -11.64
C GLY A 39 13.71 -2.58 -11.86
N GLU A 40 12.93 -2.88 -10.81
CA GLU A 40 11.47 -2.90 -10.83
C GLU A 40 10.90 -1.72 -10.01
N GLU A 41 9.84 -1.11 -10.54
CA GLU A 41 9.17 0.03 -9.89
C GLU A 41 8.08 -0.47 -8.94
N TYR A 42 8.18 -0.05 -7.69
CA TYR A 42 7.28 -0.37 -6.61
C TYR A 42 6.65 0.89 -6.02
N ARG A 43 5.52 0.71 -5.35
CA ARG A 43 4.99 1.68 -4.39
C ARG A 43 4.38 0.92 -3.21
N LEU A 44 4.40 1.54 -2.04
CA LEU A 44 3.88 0.94 -0.83
C LEU A 44 2.45 1.42 -0.55
N MET A 45 1.54 0.50 -0.23
CA MET A 45 0.27 0.83 0.43
C MET A 45 0.57 1.20 1.88
N LEU A 46 0.44 2.49 2.19
CA LEU A 46 0.70 3.04 3.52
C LEU A 46 -0.49 2.85 4.44
N ASP A 47 -1.71 3.01 3.90
CA ASP A 47 -2.96 2.82 4.63
C ASP A 47 -4.13 2.50 3.69
N GLY A 48 -5.27 2.10 4.25
CA GLY A 48 -6.48 1.74 3.53
C GLY A 48 -6.59 0.26 3.19
N HIS A 49 -5.89 -0.64 3.90
CA HIS A 49 -5.92 -2.09 3.63
C HIS A 49 -7.34 -2.69 3.63
N HIS A 50 -8.19 -2.29 4.59
CA HIS A 50 -9.59 -2.71 4.61
C HIS A 50 -10.40 -2.09 3.46
N SER A 51 -10.14 -0.83 3.10
CA SER A 51 -10.77 -0.16 1.96
C SER A 51 -10.37 -0.82 0.63
N PHE A 52 -9.13 -1.30 0.51
CA PHE A 52 -8.67 -2.09 -0.64
C PHE A 52 -9.39 -3.43 -0.72
N ALA A 53 -9.49 -4.15 0.40
CA ALA A 53 -10.23 -5.40 0.47
C ALA A 53 -11.71 -5.21 0.13
N ALA A 54 -12.32 -4.14 0.63
CA ALA A 54 -13.69 -3.73 0.31
C ALA A 54 -13.89 -3.45 -1.19
N ALA A 55 -12.98 -2.70 -1.81
CA ALA A 55 -13.03 -2.42 -3.25
C ALA A 55 -12.96 -3.72 -4.08
N LYS A 56 -12.06 -4.61 -3.70
CA LYS A 56 -11.89 -5.93 -4.33
C LYS A 56 -13.14 -6.79 -4.19
N GLU A 57 -13.75 -6.84 -3.02
CA GLU A 57 -14.98 -7.61 -2.78
C GLU A 57 -16.19 -7.02 -3.53
N ALA A 58 -16.29 -5.69 -3.59
CA ALA A 58 -17.32 -4.99 -4.36
C ALA A 58 -17.09 -5.03 -5.88
N GLY A 59 -15.92 -5.52 -6.35
CA GLY A 59 -15.58 -5.58 -7.77
C GLY A 59 -15.33 -4.21 -8.41
N VAL A 60 -14.89 -3.23 -7.62
CA VAL A 60 -14.56 -1.87 -8.07
C VAL A 60 -13.06 -1.58 -7.90
N GLU A 61 -12.56 -0.61 -8.65
CA GLU A 61 -11.20 -0.12 -8.48
C GLU A 61 -11.12 0.80 -7.26
N PRO A 62 -10.08 0.67 -6.41
CA PRO A 62 -9.89 1.57 -5.27
C PRO A 62 -9.51 2.98 -5.74
N VAL A 63 -9.85 3.98 -4.93
CA VAL A 63 -9.41 5.35 -5.13
C VAL A 63 -8.01 5.51 -4.54
N ILE A 64 -7.00 5.59 -5.40
CA ILE A 64 -5.61 5.71 -4.96
C ILE A 64 -5.24 7.19 -4.76
N ILE A 65 -4.74 7.51 -3.58
CA ILE A 65 -4.17 8.81 -3.23
C ILE A 65 -2.69 8.61 -2.90
N GLU A 66 -1.82 9.18 -3.74
CA GLU A 66 -0.40 9.25 -3.44
C GLU A 66 -0.18 10.32 -2.36
N GLN A 67 0.51 9.92 -1.29
CA GLN A 67 0.90 10.79 -0.18
C GLN A 67 2.27 11.42 -0.44
N ASP A 68 2.52 12.57 0.19
CA ASP A 68 3.84 13.20 0.24
C ASP A 68 4.39 13.32 1.67
N GLY A 69 5.58 13.91 1.81
CA GLY A 69 6.22 14.10 3.11
C GLY A 69 5.47 14.99 4.10
N THR A 70 4.41 15.70 3.66
CA THR A 70 3.52 16.47 4.53
C THR A 70 2.34 15.64 5.04
N ASP A 71 1.93 14.61 4.30
CA ASP A 71 0.90 13.66 4.71
C ASP A 71 1.46 12.54 5.60
N ASN A 72 2.67 12.06 5.29
CA ASN A 72 3.36 10.99 6.00
C ASN A 72 4.87 11.27 6.06
N ASP A 73 5.39 11.49 7.26
CA ASP A 73 6.79 11.88 7.48
C ASP A 73 7.80 10.80 7.06
N THR A 74 7.42 9.52 7.08
CA THR A 74 8.27 8.41 6.63
C THR A 74 8.65 8.53 5.15
N ILE A 75 7.84 9.20 4.32
CA ILE A 75 8.15 9.48 2.91
C ILE A 75 9.42 10.34 2.77
N CYS A 76 9.80 11.09 3.81
CA CYS A 76 11.08 11.80 3.81
C CYS A 76 12.29 10.86 3.74
N LEU A 77 12.18 9.63 4.25
CA LEU A 77 13.22 8.59 4.08
C LEU A 77 13.32 8.17 2.61
N LEU A 78 12.17 7.97 1.96
CA LEU A 78 12.12 7.66 0.53
C LEU A 78 12.72 8.78 -0.32
N ASN A 79 12.34 10.03 -0.05
CA ASN A 79 12.87 11.21 -0.74
C ASN A 79 14.38 11.39 -0.54
N ALA A 80 14.92 10.90 0.58
CA ALA A 80 16.36 10.89 0.86
C ALA A 80 17.10 9.73 0.17
N GLY A 81 16.40 8.81 -0.49
CA GLY A 81 16.95 7.60 -1.09
C GLY A 81 17.17 6.46 -0.10
N ASN A 82 16.66 6.56 1.13
CA ASN A 82 16.81 5.54 2.17
C ASN A 82 15.65 4.55 2.10
N ILE A 83 15.59 3.77 1.01
CA ILE A 83 14.49 2.82 0.73
C ILE A 83 14.38 1.75 1.82
N ASP A 84 15.49 1.15 2.24
CA ASP A 84 15.48 0.11 3.28
C ASP A 84 14.93 0.63 4.62
N ASP A 85 15.31 1.85 5.01
CA ASP A 85 14.78 2.47 6.24
C ASP A 85 13.29 2.78 6.08
N PHE A 86 12.87 3.30 4.93
CA PHE A 86 11.46 3.56 4.61
C PHE A 86 10.61 2.30 4.71
N LEU A 87 11.07 1.18 4.14
CA LEU A 87 10.40 -0.11 4.24
C LEU A 87 10.42 -0.64 5.68
N ALA A 88 11.54 -0.56 6.38
CA ALA A 88 11.66 -1.06 7.74
C ALA A 88 10.69 -0.35 8.70
N VAL A 89 10.50 0.96 8.59
CA VAL A 89 9.59 1.71 9.47
C VAL A 89 8.11 1.53 9.13
N ASN A 90 7.80 1.19 7.87
CA ASN A 90 6.43 0.94 7.41
C ASN A 90 6.04 -0.55 7.42
N ARG A 91 6.90 -1.44 7.93
CA ARG A 91 6.58 -2.85 8.10
C ARG A 91 5.54 -3.02 9.20
N ASN A 92 4.51 -3.83 8.94
CA ASN A 92 3.39 -4.07 9.83
C ASN A 92 3.40 -5.52 10.38
N ASP A 93 2.57 -6.42 9.85
CA ASP A 93 2.37 -7.76 10.42
C ASP A 93 3.11 -8.89 9.69
N CYS A 94 3.68 -8.61 8.51
CA CYS A 94 4.40 -9.59 7.71
C CYS A 94 5.49 -8.96 6.82
N ASP A 95 6.16 -9.80 6.02
CA ASP A 95 7.09 -9.36 4.97
C ASP A 95 6.33 -8.66 3.83
N PHE A 96 7.02 -7.84 3.04
CA PHE A 96 6.35 -7.11 1.97
C PHE A 96 6.01 -8.07 0.83
N TYR A 97 4.78 -7.97 0.34
CA TYR A 97 4.28 -8.78 -0.75
C TYR A 97 3.54 -7.92 -1.79
N ASP A 98 3.59 -8.35 -3.05
CA ASP A 98 2.77 -7.77 -4.12
C ASP A 98 1.30 -8.10 -3.88
N ILE A 99 0.47 -7.07 -3.72
CA ILE A 99 -0.96 -7.24 -3.38
C ILE A 99 -1.78 -7.94 -4.47
N SER A 100 -1.27 -7.95 -5.71
CA SER A 100 -1.94 -8.58 -6.85
C SER A 100 -1.60 -10.07 -6.98
N THR A 101 -0.36 -10.46 -6.67
CA THR A 101 0.11 -11.85 -6.84
C THR A 101 0.31 -12.61 -5.54
N GLY A 102 0.41 -11.93 -4.41
CA GLY A 102 0.71 -12.50 -3.09
C GLY A 102 2.16 -12.97 -2.93
N ARG A 103 3.06 -12.59 -3.85
CA ARG A 103 4.48 -12.98 -3.81
C ARG A 103 5.26 -12.02 -2.91
N ASP A 104 6.13 -12.59 -2.09
CA ASP A 104 7.04 -11.81 -1.24
C ASP A 104 8.07 -11.07 -2.10
N VAL A 105 8.40 -9.86 -1.68
CA VAL A 105 9.27 -8.89 -2.38
C VAL A 105 10.48 -8.51 -1.51
N TRP A 106 10.26 -8.17 -0.24
CA TRP A 106 11.29 -7.69 0.70
C TRP A 106 11.01 -8.19 2.12
#